data_AF-A0A1V5KXI2-F1
#
_entry.id   AF-A0A1V5KXI2-F1
#
_cell.length_a   1.000
_cell.length_b   1.000
_cell.length_c   1.000
_cell.angle_alpha   90.00
_cell.angle_beta   90.00
_cell.angle_gamma   90.00
#
_symmetry.space_group_name_H-M   'P 1'
#
loop_
_entity.id
_entity.type
_entity.pdbx_description
1 polymer ?
#
loop_
_entity_poly.entity_id
_entity_poly.type
_entity_poly.pdbx_seq_one_letter_code
_entity_poly.pdbx_strand_id
1 'polypeptide(L)'
;MGVLSTQTYIQAIYSARSLSKARTGALLSAFMIPPVGIGGILVGLFMRANFPGTPSEQVLPVFVMNYLPPFLAGIVLATLLVAVIGTWAGLTLGVSTMLTKDIYQRFIRSGAGGREVLTVQRLLILLVGGSSVLFVAGNLKSLILGWSFLSMGLRGCTILFPLLGAMFFPRAVSPLAGTLAALAGPAANLIWHFLYPRGMDPLYAGLLASFLTLVLFSLLSRRRVPAANDTQ
;
A
#
# COMPACT_ATOMS: atom_id res chain seq x y z
N MET A 1 3.18 -7.79 6.40
CA MET A 1 2.63 -6.57 7.00
C MET A 1 1.86 -5.69 6.00
N GLY A 2 2.42 -5.29 4.85
CA GLY A 2 1.72 -4.44 3.87
C GLY A 2 0.42 -5.03 3.28
N VAL A 3 0.31 -6.35 3.20
CA VAL A 3 -0.91 -7.04 2.69
C VAL A 3 -2.08 -6.91 3.66
N LEU A 4 -1.84 -6.93 4.98
CA LEU A 4 -2.89 -6.87 6.00
C LEU A 4 -3.38 -5.44 6.28
N SER A 5 -2.60 -4.43 5.90
CA SER A 5 -2.93 -3.02 6.13
C SER A 5 -3.50 -2.32 4.90
N THR A 6 -3.41 -2.94 3.73
CA THR A 6 -3.93 -2.35 2.50
C THR A 6 -5.39 -2.77 2.32
N GLN A 7 -6.27 -1.78 2.31
CA GLN A 7 -7.71 -1.96 2.22
C GLN A 7 -8.14 -2.88 1.08
N THR A 8 -7.48 -2.81 -0.08
CA THR A 8 -7.82 -3.63 -1.26
C THR A 8 -7.67 -5.13 -0.99
N TYR A 9 -6.67 -5.58 -0.23
CA TYR A 9 -6.53 -7.00 0.12
C TYR A 9 -7.54 -7.44 1.17
N ILE A 10 -7.80 -6.58 2.16
CA ILE A 10 -8.82 -6.83 3.20
C ILE A 10 -10.20 -6.98 2.55
N GLN A 11 -10.54 -6.11 1.60
CA GLN A 11 -11.78 -6.18 0.83
C GLN A 11 -11.90 -7.47 0.02
N ALA A 12 -10.80 -7.93 -0.59
CA ALA A 12 -10.77 -9.20 -1.33
C ALA A 12 -10.95 -10.42 -0.40
N ILE A 13 -10.45 -10.36 0.82
CA ILE A 13 -10.64 -11.43 1.82
C ILE A 13 -12.10 -11.44 2.32
N TYR A 14 -12.67 -10.28 2.62
CA TYR A 14 -14.06 -10.19 3.10
C TYR A 14 -15.11 -10.49 2.03
N SER A 15 -14.77 -10.38 0.74
CA SER A 15 -15.66 -10.79 -0.35
C SER A 15 -15.68 -12.30 -0.59
N ALA A 16 -14.81 -13.06 0.08
CA ALA A 16 -14.77 -14.52 -0.04
C ALA A 16 -16.00 -15.17 0.58
N ARG A 17 -16.53 -16.21 -0.08
CA ARG A 17 -17.73 -16.94 0.36
C ARG A 17 -17.57 -17.67 1.70
N SER A 18 -16.33 -17.99 2.10
CA SER A 18 -16.03 -18.65 3.36
C SER A 18 -14.58 -18.43 3.79
N LEU A 19 -14.32 -18.60 5.09
CA LEU A 19 -12.98 -18.49 5.66
C LEU A 19 -11.98 -19.48 5.04
N SER A 20 -12.42 -20.71 4.74
CA SER A 20 -11.58 -21.74 4.10
C SER A 20 -11.15 -21.32 2.69
N LYS A 21 -12.06 -20.72 1.91
CA LYS A 21 -11.75 -20.20 0.57
C LYS A 21 -10.84 -18.97 0.63
N ALA A 22 -11.04 -18.08 1.59
CA ALA A 22 -10.15 -16.95 1.82
C ALA A 22 -8.73 -17.41 2.15
N ARG A 23 -8.57 -18.37 3.05
CA ARG A 23 -7.27 -18.92 3.45
C ARG A 23 -6.57 -19.61 2.28
N THR A 24 -7.30 -20.44 1.52
CA THR A 24 -6.74 -21.15 0.37
C THR A 24 -6.29 -20.16 -0.71
N GLY A 25 -7.09 -19.13 -1.00
CA GLY A 25 -6.74 -18.07 -1.96
C GLY A 25 -5.52 -17.26 -1.53
N ALA A 26 -5.39 -16.96 -0.24
CA ALA A 26 -4.21 -16.29 0.31
C ALA A 26 -2.95 -17.15 0.21
N LEU A 27 -3.03 -18.45 0.54
CA LEU A 27 -1.90 -19.38 0.42
C LEU A 27 -1.49 -19.61 -1.04
N LEU A 28 -2.45 -19.75 -1.95
CA LEU A 28 -2.17 -19.88 -3.38
C LEU A 28 -1.47 -18.63 -3.93
N SER A 29 -1.96 -17.44 -3.55
CA SER A 29 -1.31 -16.17 -3.89
C SER A 29 0.12 -16.12 -3.36
N ALA A 30 0.33 -16.51 -2.10
CA ALA A 30 1.67 -16.53 -1.49
C ALA A 30 2.64 -17.48 -2.21
N PHE A 31 2.14 -18.60 -2.74
CA PHE A 31 2.93 -19.55 -3.52
C PHE A 31 3.21 -19.07 -4.95
N MET A 32 2.26 -18.37 -5.58
CA MET A 32 2.37 -17.90 -6.97
C MET A 32 3.20 -16.62 -7.13
N ILE A 33 3.26 -15.76 -6.11
CA ILE A 33 4.01 -14.50 -6.17
C ILE A 33 5.52 -14.71 -6.43
N PRO A 34 6.25 -15.60 -5.71
CA PRO A 34 7.69 -15.73 -5.90
C PRO A 34 8.09 -16.23 -7.29
N PRO A 35 7.49 -17.29 -7.88
CA PRO A 35 7.83 -17.72 -9.24
C PRO A 35 7.58 -16.64 -10.30
N VAL A 36 6.45 -15.93 -10.21
CA VAL A 36 6.12 -14.83 -11.13
C VAL A 36 7.11 -13.67 -10.97
N GLY A 37 7.46 -13.34 -9.72
CA GLY A 37 8.45 -12.31 -9.41
C GLY A 37 9.84 -12.64 -9.94
N ILE A 38 10.30 -13.89 -9.77
CA ILE A 38 11.59 -14.35 -10.31
C ILE A 38 11.59 -14.24 -11.84
N GLY A 39 10.51 -14.66 -12.51
CA GLY A 39 10.37 -14.51 -13.96
C GLY A 39 10.51 -13.05 -14.41
N GLY A 40 9.82 -12.11 -13.72
CA GLY A 40 9.92 -10.68 -14.00
C GLY A 40 11.34 -10.12 -13.80
N ILE A 41 12.03 -10.54 -12.73
CA ILE A 41 13.41 -10.13 -12.45
C ILE A 41 14.37 -10.60 -13.54
N LEU A 42 14.25 -11.86 -13.98
CA LEU A 42 15.09 -12.42 -15.04
C LEU A 42 14.90 -11.67 -16.36
N VAL A 43 13.64 -11.40 -16.75
CA VAL A 43 13.33 -10.57 -17.93
C VAL A 43 13.95 -9.17 -17.80
N GLY A 44 13.82 -8.55 -16.63
CA GLY A 44 14.39 -7.23 -16.35
C GLY A 44 15.92 -7.20 -16.46
N LEU A 45 16.60 -8.20 -15.89
CA LEU A 45 18.05 -8.34 -15.97
C LEU A 45 18.53 -8.57 -17.41
N PHE A 46 17.85 -9.46 -18.15
CA PHE A 46 18.14 -9.73 -19.55
C PHE A 46 18.02 -8.47 -20.42
N MET A 47 16.92 -7.73 -20.27
CA MET A 47 16.68 -6.50 -21.01
C MET A 47 17.66 -5.39 -20.62
N ARG A 48 18.07 -5.30 -19.35
CA ARG A 48 19.07 -4.33 -18.92
C ARG A 48 20.46 -4.62 -19.50
N ALA A 49 20.82 -5.89 -19.68
CA ALA A 49 22.09 -6.29 -20.27
C ALA A 49 22.14 -6.04 -21.79
N ASN A 50 21.04 -6.31 -22.51
CA ASN A 50 21.00 -6.23 -23.98
C ASN A 50 20.48 -4.88 -24.52
N PHE A 51 19.63 -4.18 -23.76
CA PHE A 51 18.98 -2.93 -24.16
C PHE A 51 18.98 -1.90 -23.02
N PRO A 52 20.17 -1.40 -22.59
CA PRO A 52 20.30 -0.53 -21.42
C PRO A 52 19.59 0.83 -21.56
N GLY A 53 19.24 1.24 -22.78
CA GLY A 53 18.48 2.48 -23.04
C GLY A 53 16.97 2.38 -22.85
N THR A 54 16.43 1.19 -22.56
CA THR A 54 14.97 1.00 -22.41
C THR A 54 14.50 1.53 -21.06
N PRO A 55 13.49 2.42 -21.01
CA PRO A 55 12.90 2.87 -19.75
C PRO A 55 12.37 1.69 -18.94
N SER A 56 12.65 1.64 -17.63
CA SER A 56 12.29 0.53 -16.74
C SER A 56 10.81 0.13 -16.80
N GLU A 57 9.92 1.09 -17.04
CA GLU A 57 8.47 0.90 -17.14
C GLU A 57 8.02 0.20 -18.44
N GLN A 58 8.85 0.24 -19.50
CA GLN A 58 8.54 -0.33 -20.82
C GLN A 58 9.25 -1.67 -21.07
N VAL A 59 10.13 -2.08 -20.16
CA VAL A 59 10.97 -3.28 -20.30
C VAL A 59 10.14 -4.54 -20.59
N LEU A 60 9.08 -4.77 -19.81
CA LEU A 60 8.25 -5.97 -19.95
C LEU A 60 7.43 -5.97 -21.26
N PRO A 61 6.69 -4.90 -21.61
CA PRO A 61 6.01 -4.82 -22.91
C PRO A 61 6.94 -4.99 -24.11
N VAL A 62 8.12 -4.34 -24.09
CA VAL A 62 9.10 -4.42 -25.18
C VAL A 62 9.66 -5.84 -25.31
N PHE A 63 9.97 -6.49 -24.18
CA PHE A 63 10.42 -7.88 -24.19
C PHE A 63 9.37 -8.80 -24.83
N VAL A 64 8.11 -8.67 -24.44
CA VAL A 64 7.01 -9.50 -24.96
C VAL A 64 6.82 -9.28 -26.46
N MET A 65 6.88 -8.04 -26.93
CA MET A 65 6.74 -7.72 -28.37
C MET A 65 7.88 -8.26 -29.22
N ASN A 66 9.11 -8.27 -28.70
CA ASN A 66 10.30 -8.63 -29.47
C ASN A 66 10.65 -10.13 -29.40
N TYR A 67 10.33 -10.81 -28.31
CA TYR A 67 10.80 -12.17 -28.03
C TYR A 67 9.71 -13.24 -28.02
N LEU A 68 8.42 -12.88 -27.97
CA LEU A 68 7.33 -13.85 -28.02
C LEU A 68 6.70 -13.90 -29.41
N PRO A 69 6.18 -15.08 -29.83
CA PRO A 69 5.35 -15.19 -31.03
C PRO A 69 4.15 -14.24 -30.94
N PRO A 70 3.68 -13.66 -32.07
CA PRO A 70 2.62 -12.65 -32.07
C PRO A 70 1.35 -13.06 -31.31
N PHE A 71 0.95 -14.33 -31.41
CA PHE A 71 -0.22 -14.87 -30.71
C PHE A 71 -0.04 -14.86 -29.18
N LEU A 72 1.10 -15.36 -28.68
CA LEU A 72 1.40 -15.36 -27.24
C LEU A 72 1.62 -13.94 -26.72
N ALA A 73 2.30 -13.09 -27.50
CA ALA A 73 2.50 -11.69 -27.15
C ALA A 73 1.16 -10.96 -26.94
N GLY A 74 0.19 -11.17 -27.84
CA GLY A 74 -1.15 -10.63 -27.70
C GLY A 74 -1.86 -11.09 -26.42
N ILE A 75 -1.80 -12.38 -26.08
CA ILE A 75 -2.40 -12.93 -24.85
C ILE A 75 -1.75 -12.31 -23.60
N VAL A 76 -0.43 -12.22 -23.57
CA VAL A 76 0.31 -11.66 -22.42
C VAL A 76 0.00 -10.17 -22.24
N LEU A 77 0.00 -9.39 -23.32
CA LEU A 77 -0.34 -7.97 -23.28
C LEU A 77 -1.81 -7.73 -22.88
N ALA A 78 -2.74 -8.53 -23.38
CA ALA A 78 -4.14 -8.47 -22.96
C ALA A 78 -4.30 -8.78 -21.47
N THR A 79 -3.61 -9.81 -20.98
CA THR A 79 -3.60 -10.18 -19.55
C THR A 79 -3.01 -9.06 -18.70
N LEU A 80 -1.91 -8.45 -19.15
CA LEU A 80 -1.27 -7.31 -18.50
C LEU A 80 -2.25 -6.13 -18.41
N LEU A 81 -2.96 -5.81 -19.49
CA LEU A 81 -3.95 -4.74 -19.52
C LEU A 81 -5.09 -4.99 -18.54
N VAL A 82 -5.64 -6.20 -18.53
CA VAL A 82 -6.68 -6.61 -17.57
C VAL A 82 -6.19 -6.48 -16.12
N ALA A 83 -4.95 -6.91 -15.83
CA ALA A 83 -4.36 -6.80 -14.51
C ALA A 83 -4.18 -5.34 -14.06
N VAL A 84 -3.75 -4.45 -14.96
CA VAL A 84 -3.59 -3.02 -14.68
C VAL A 84 -4.94 -2.36 -14.39
N ILE A 85 -5.95 -2.60 -15.24
CA ILE A 85 -7.31 -2.05 -15.05
C ILE A 85 -7.92 -2.58 -13.74
N GLY A 86 -7.79 -3.87 -13.46
CA GLY A 86 -8.27 -4.49 -12.23
C GLY A 86 -7.64 -3.89 -10.98
N THR A 87 -6.33 -3.63 -11.02
CA THR A 87 -5.60 -2.99 -9.91
C THR A 87 -6.06 -1.55 -9.72
N TRP A 88 -6.18 -0.78 -10.80
CA TRP A 88 -6.65 0.60 -10.74
C TRP A 88 -8.08 0.71 -10.18
N ALA A 89 -8.99 -0.17 -10.63
CA ALA A 89 -10.36 -0.24 -10.13
C ALA A 89 -10.39 -0.60 -8.63
N GLY A 90 -9.60 -1.59 -8.21
CA GLY A 90 -9.52 -2.02 -6.81
C GLY A 90 -8.93 -0.95 -5.87
N LEU A 91 -7.92 -0.21 -6.33
CA LEU A 91 -7.34 0.91 -5.57
C LEU A 91 -8.33 2.07 -5.46
N THR A 92 -8.95 2.45 -6.56
CA THR A 92 -9.97 3.52 -6.60
C THR A 92 -11.12 3.19 -5.66
N LEU A 93 -11.65 1.97 -5.75
CA LEU A 93 -12.71 1.49 -4.86
C LEU A 93 -12.27 1.50 -3.39
N GLY A 94 -11.04 1.07 -3.10
CA GLY A 94 -10.48 1.07 -1.74
C GLY A 94 -10.42 2.48 -1.15
N VAL A 95 -9.89 3.45 -1.90
CA VAL A 95 -9.81 4.86 -1.49
C VAL A 95 -11.20 5.44 -1.29
N SER A 96 -12.12 5.26 -2.24
CA SER A 96 -13.49 5.77 -2.13
C SER A 96 -14.22 5.15 -0.93
N THR A 97 -13.97 3.87 -0.62
CA THR A 97 -14.55 3.21 0.56
C THR A 97 -14.02 3.84 1.85
N MET A 98 -12.71 4.05 1.96
CA MET A 98 -12.10 4.69 3.14
C MET A 98 -12.65 6.11 3.32
N LEU A 99 -12.69 6.93 2.26
CA LEU A 99 -13.25 8.28 2.32
C LEU A 99 -14.73 8.27 2.73
N THR A 100 -15.52 7.31 2.25
CA THR A 100 -16.95 7.24 2.58
C THR A 100 -17.20 6.73 4.01
N LYS A 101 -16.55 5.62 4.40
CA LYS A 101 -16.82 4.95 5.68
C LYS A 101 -16.09 5.61 6.84
N ASP A 102 -14.83 5.97 6.65
CA ASP A 102 -13.96 6.42 7.74
C ASP A 102 -13.99 7.94 7.93
N ILE A 103 -14.28 8.70 6.86
CA ILE A 103 -14.38 10.16 6.92
C ILE A 103 -15.84 10.61 6.87
N TYR A 104 -16.55 10.33 5.77
CA TYR A 104 -17.89 10.87 5.57
C TYR A 104 -18.90 10.36 6.61
N GLN A 105 -19.04 9.05 6.78
CA GLN A 105 -19.94 8.51 7.80
C GLN A 105 -19.46 8.85 9.21
N ARG A 106 -18.17 8.85 9.51
CA ARG A 106 -17.72 9.04 10.90
C ARG A 106 -17.75 10.49 11.37
N PHE A 107 -17.36 11.44 10.52
CA PHE A 107 -17.13 12.84 10.92
C PHE A 107 -18.10 13.84 10.29
N ILE A 108 -18.66 13.56 9.11
CA ILE A 108 -19.55 14.49 8.41
C ILE A 108 -21.02 14.17 8.71
N ARG A 109 -21.43 12.91 8.50
CA ARG A 109 -22.81 12.47 8.67
C ARG A 109 -22.90 11.05 9.23
N SER A 110 -22.84 10.96 10.56
CA SER A 110 -22.96 9.71 11.35
C SER A 110 -24.26 8.94 11.15
N GLY A 111 -25.34 9.63 10.77
CA GLY A 111 -26.63 9.02 10.45
C GLY A 111 -26.89 8.76 8.96
N ALA A 112 -25.88 8.80 8.10
CA ALA A 112 -26.10 8.62 6.66
C ALA A 112 -26.69 7.24 6.32
N GLY A 113 -27.83 7.23 5.64
CA GLY A 113 -28.52 6.00 5.25
C GLY A 113 -27.77 5.21 4.15
N GLY A 114 -28.04 3.92 4.01
CA GLY A 114 -27.30 3.05 3.08
C GLY A 114 -27.31 3.52 1.61
N ARG A 115 -28.43 4.10 1.14
CA ARG A 115 -28.53 4.66 -0.22
C ARG A 115 -27.63 5.89 -0.41
N GLU A 116 -27.56 6.77 0.58
CA GLU A 116 -26.72 7.97 0.53
C GLU A 116 -25.24 7.60 0.49
N VAL A 117 -24.83 6.66 1.35
CA VAL A 117 -23.46 6.14 1.41
C VAL A 117 -23.01 5.58 0.06
N LEU A 118 -23.88 4.80 -0.60
CA LEU A 118 -23.60 4.26 -1.92
C LEU A 118 -23.46 5.35 -2.99
N THR A 119 -24.32 6.38 -2.95
CA THR A 119 -24.23 7.51 -3.87
C THR A 119 -22.93 8.29 -3.68
N VAL A 120 -22.57 8.60 -2.43
CA VAL A 120 -21.31 9.29 -2.10
C VAL A 120 -20.11 8.45 -2.53
N GLN A 121 -20.12 7.14 -2.27
CA GLN A 121 -19.05 6.25 -2.71
C GLN A 121 -18.89 6.24 -4.24
N ARG A 122 -19.99 6.19 -5.00
CA ARG A 122 -19.95 6.26 -6.47
C ARG A 122 -19.42 7.59 -6.97
N LEU A 123 -19.83 8.70 -6.36
CA LEU A 123 -19.31 10.02 -6.70
C LEU A 123 -17.80 10.11 -6.44
N LEU A 124 -17.35 9.58 -5.30
CA LEU A 124 -15.93 9.53 -4.95
C LEU A 124 -15.13 8.64 -5.91
N ILE A 125 -15.70 7.54 -6.42
CA ILE A 125 -15.04 6.72 -7.45
C ILE A 125 -14.83 7.55 -8.72
N LEU A 126 -15.83 8.30 -9.16
CA LEU A 126 -15.72 9.16 -10.33
C LEU A 126 -14.69 10.28 -10.13
N LEU A 127 -14.68 10.91 -8.94
CA LEU A 127 -13.73 11.99 -8.62
C LEU A 127 -12.29 11.48 -8.50
N VAL A 128 -12.06 10.39 -7.77
CA VAL A 128 -10.73 9.79 -7.59
C VAL A 128 -10.23 9.20 -8.90
N GLY A 129 -11.09 8.50 -9.64
CA GLY A 129 -10.74 7.94 -10.95
C GLY A 129 -10.45 9.03 -11.98
N GLY A 130 -11.33 10.04 -12.08
CA GLY A 130 -11.17 11.16 -13.00
C GLY A 130 -9.93 12.00 -12.71
N SER A 131 -9.68 12.35 -11.44
CA SER A 131 -8.45 13.04 -11.06
C SER A 131 -7.21 12.22 -11.39
N SER A 132 -7.21 10.91 -11.15
CA SER A 132 -6.09 10.03 -11.51
C SER A 132 -5.75 10.08 -13.01
N VAL A 133 -6.77 10.09 -13.87
CA VAL A 133 -6.56 10.20 -15.33
C VAL A 133 -5.99 11.57 -15.71
N LEU A 134 -6.49 12.66 -15.14
CA LEU A 134 -5.97 14.01 -15.36
C LEU A 134 -4.49 14.12 -14.92
N PHE A 135 -4.14 13.53 -13.77
CA PHE A 135 -2.77 13.49 -13.28
C PHE A 135 -1.83 12.72 -14.21
N VAL A 136 -2.27 11.59 -14.77
CA VAL A 136 -1.46 10.81 -15.72
C VAL A 136 -1.30 11.54 -17.06
N ALA A 137 -2.37 12.19 -17.56
CA ALA A 137 -2.34 12.96 -18.80
C ALA A 137 -1.37 14.15 -18.74
N GLY A 138 -1.07 14.66 -17.54
CA GLY A 138 -0.08 15.71 -17.28
C GLY A 138 1.40 15.33 -17.55
N ASN A 139 1.68 14.13 -18.07
CA ASN A 139 3.00 13.71 -18.58
C ASN A 139 4.15 13.68 -17.55
N LEU A 140 3.84 13.27 -16.31
CA LEU A 140 4.80 13.09 -15.19
C LEU A 140 5.66 11.80 -15.31
N LYS A 141 5.99 11.34 -16.52
CA LYS A 141 6.51 9.98 -16.80
C LYS A 141 7.65 9.52 -15.88
N SER A 142 8.66 10.36 -15.65
CA SER A 142 9.78 9.97 -14.78
C SER A 142 9.48 10.05 -13.28
N LEU A 143 8.49 10.83 -12.87
CA LEU A 143 8.16 11.04 -11.45
C LEU A 143 7.29 9.90 -10.90
N ILE A 144 6.50 9.22 -11.73
CA ILE A 144 5.54 8.19 -11.29
C ILE A 144 6.23 7.09 -10.49
N LEU A 145 7.40 6.63 -10.93
CA LEU A 145 8.15 5.60 -10.23
C LEU A 145 8.63 6.09 -8.86
N GLY A 146 9.14 7.33 -8.78
CA GLY A 146 9.54 7.97 -7.52
C GLY A 146 8.37 8.15 -6.55
N TRP A 147 7.23 8.65 -7.02
CA TRP A 147 6.01 8.77 -6.21
C TRP A 147 5.48 7.42 -5.75
N SER A 148 5.60 6.37 -6.57
CA SER A 148 5.21 5.01 -6.21
C SER A 148 6.09 4.46 -5.09
N PHE A 149 7.42 4.63 -5.18
CA PHE A 149 8.35 4.27 -4.11
C PHE A 149 8.09 5.08 -2.83
N LEU A 150 7.87 6.39 -2.96
CA LEU A 150 7.53 7.24 -1.82
C LEU A 150 6.23 6.78 -1.15
N SER A 151 5.19 6.48 -1.92
CA SER A 151 3.91 5.96 -1.41
C SER A 151 4.10 4.63 -0.68
N MET A 152 4.91 3.72 -1.23
CA MET A 152 5.23 2.45 -0.60
C MET A 152 6.02 2.64 0.70
N GLY A 153 7.01 3.55 0.71
CA GLY A 153 7.79 3.92 1.89
C GLY A 153 6.92 4.50 3.00
N LEU A 154 6.04 5.46 2.67
CA LEU A 154 5.08 6.03 3.63
C LEU A 154 4.21 4.95 4.27
N ARG A 155 3.64 4.03 3.46
CA ARG A 155 2.84 2.91 3.97
C ARG A 155 3.67 1.98 4.88
N GLY A 156 4.91 1.70 4.51
CA GLY A 156 5.84 0.89 5.31
C GLY A 156 6.12 1.52 6.67
N CYS A 157 6.54 2.79 6.69
CA CYS A 157 6.93 3.52 7.90
C CYS A 157 5.76 3.78 8.86
N THR A 158 4.54 3.89 8.34
CA THR A 158 3.31 4.13 9.14
C THR A 158 2.91 2.89 9.95
N ILE A 159 3.06 1.69 9.39
CA ILE A 159 2.41 0.49 9.91
C ILE A 159 3.39 -0.49 10.56
N LEU A 160 4.63 -0.57 10.06
CA LEU A 160 5.55 -1.66 10.42
C LEU A 160 5.79 -1.74 11.93
N PHE A 161 6.27 -0.67 12.55
CA PHE A 161 6.63 -0.69 13.98
C PHE A 161 5.42 -0.66 14.91
N PRO A 162 4.37 0.17 14.69
CA PRO A 162 3.18 0.15 15.53
C PRO A 162 2.50 -1.24 15.58
N LEU A 163 2.40 -1.91 14.43
CA LEU A 163 1.77 -3.22 14.34
C LEU A 163 2.63 -4.33 14.95
N LEU A 164 3.95 -4.33 14.69
CA LEU A 164 4.88 -5.28 15.33
C LEU A 164 4.90 -5.12 16.84
N GLY A 165 4.93 -3.87 17.33
CA GLY A 165 4.89 -3.55 18.75
C GLY A 165 3.59 -4.04 19.40
N ALA A 166 2.44 -3.80 18.77
CA ALA A 166 1.15 -4.27 19.27
C ALA A 166 1.05 -5.82 19.30
N MET A 167 1.60 -6.51 18.29
CA MET A 167 1.50 -7.97 18.17
C MET A 167 2.46 -8.73 19.08
N PHE A 168 3.73 -8.30 19.17
CA PHE A 168 4.75 -9.00 19.97
C PHE A 168 4.87 -8.48 21.40
N PHE A 169 4.50 -7.23 21.65
CA PHE A 169 4.58 -6.61 22.98
C PHE A 169 3.27 -5.91 23.38
N PRO A 170 2.12 -6.63 23.42
CA PRO A 170 0.81 -6.05 23.67
C PRO A 170 0.69 -5.33 25.02
N ARG A 171 1.54 -5.70 26.00
CA ARG A 171 1.60 -5.06 27.33
C ARG A 171 2.58 -3.89 27.44
N ALA A 172 3.44 -3.66 26.45
CA ALA A 172 4.43 -2.59 26.46
C ALA A 172 4.00 -1.38 25.61
N VAL A 173 3.19 -1.57 24.58
CA VAL A 173 2.80 -0.50 23.65
C VAL A 173 1.46 0.08 24.09
N SER A 174 1.47 1.34 24.55
CA SER A 174 0.24 2.07 24.83
C SER A 174 -0.45 2.50 23.52
N PRO A 175 -1.80 2.64 23.51
CA PRO A 175 -2.53 3.13 22.33
C PRO A 175 -1.99 4.47 21.81
N LEU A 176 -1.54 5.34 22.72
CA LEU A 176 -0.98 6.65 22.41
C LEU A 176 0.43 6.55 21.78
N ALA A 177 1.26 5.62 22.24
CA ALA A 177 2.56 5.34 21.62
C ALA A 177 2.40 4.79 20.19
N GLY A 178 1.40 3.93 19.97
CA GLY A 178 1.09 3.37 18.66
C GLY A 178 0.62 4.42 17.65
N THR A 179 -0.28 5.33 18.05
CA THR A 179 -0.78 6.39 17.16
C THR A 179 0.28 7.44 16.84
N LEU A 180 1.09 7.84 17.83
CA LEU A 180 2.19 8.78 17.59
C LEU A 180 3.27 8.19 16.69
N ALA A 181 3.64 6.92 16.87
CA ALA A 181 4.59 6.26 15.98
C ALA A 181 4.07 6.09 14.55
N ALA A 182 2.74 5.87 14.39
CA ALA A 182 2.09 5.82 13.08
C ALA A 182 2.03 7.18 12.39
N LEU A 183 2.02 8.30 13.12
CA LEU A 183 2.04 9.65 12.55
C LEU A 183 3.47 10.16 12.31
N ALA A 184 4.39 9.90 13.25
CA ALA A 184 5.76 10.39 13.19
C ALA A 184 6.58 9.76 12.05
N GLY A 185 6.36 8.47 11.77
CA GLY A 185 7.04 7.76 10.67
C GLY A 185 6.84 8.39 9.30
N PRO A 186 5.60 8.52 8.79
CA PRO A 186 5.33 9.16 7.51
C PRO A 186 5.65 10.66 7.49
N ALA A 187 5.46 11.38 8.61
CA ALA A 187 5.84 12.79 8.70
C ALA A 187 7.36 12.99 8.53
N ALA A 188 8.18 12.20 9.24
CA ALA A 188 9.62 12.24 9.12
C ALA A 188 10.09 11.83 7.71
N ASN A 189 9.47 10.82 7.11
CA ASN A 189 9.76 10.40 5.73
C ASN A 189 9.50 11.54 4.73
N LEU A 190 8.39 12.27 4.89
CA LEU A 190 8.03 13.37 4.00
C LEU A 190 8.97 14.58 4.18
N ILE A 191 9.26 14.94 5.43
CA ILE A 191 10.20 16.02 5.77
C ILE A 191 11.59 15.70 5.19
N TRP A 192 12.06 14.47 5.33
CA TRP A 192 13.35 14.04 4.80
C TRP A 192 13.41 14.08 3.28
N HIS A 193 12.32 13.68 2.60
CA HIS A 193 12.22 13.73 1.14
C HIS A 193 12.34 15.17 0.59
N PHE A 194 11.75 16.15 1.27
CA PHE A 194 11.82 17.56 0.85
C PHE A 194 13.11 18.26 1.25
N LEU A 195 13.71 17.94 2.40
CA LEU A 195 14.94 18.57 2.88
C LEU A 195 16.20 18.00 2.22
N TYR A 196 16.23 16.70 1.92
CA TYR A 196 17.39 16.01 1.34
C TYR A 196 17.03 15.18 0.10
N PRO A 197 16.61 15.82 -1.01
CA PRO A 197 16.14 15.12 -2.22
C PRO A 197 17.22 14.29 -2.94
N ARG A 198 18.51 14.46 -2.61
CA ARG A 198 19.64 13.67 -3.14
C ARG A 198 20.39 12.86 -2.06
N GLY A 199 19.78 12.69 -0.89
CA GLY A 199 20.35 11.95 0.24
C GLY A 199 19.99 10.46 0.25
N MET A 200 20.23 9.80 1.39
CA MET A 200 19.76 8.43 1.65
C MET A 200 18.25 8.30 1.43
N ASP A 201 17.80 7.11 1.00
CA ASP A 201 16.40 6.82 0.77
C ASP A 201 15.53 7.26 1.98
N PRO A 202 14.53 8.14 1.78
CA PRO A 202 13.69 8.67 2.85
C PRO A 202 13.06 7.59 3.75
N LEU A 203 12.89 6.39 3.19
CA LEU A 203 12.36 5.22 3.88
C LEU A 203 13.14 4.91 5.18
N TYR A 204 14.47 5.01 5.16
CA TYR A 204 15.29 4.74 6.35
C TYR A 204 15.02 5.75 7.48
N ALA A 205 14.89 7.03 7.14
CA ALA A 205 14.57 8.09 8.10
C ALA A 205 13.17 7.90 8.70
N GLY A 206 12.18 7.55 7.87
CA GLY A 206 10.82 7.27 8.32
C GLY A 206 10.72 6.05 9.24
N LEU A 207 11.45 4.97 8.93
CA LEU A 207 11.51 3.78 9.76
C LEU A 207 12.15 4.07 11.12
N LEU A 208 13.29 4.76 11.14
CA LEU A 208 13.97 5.12 12.39
C LEU A 208 13.10 6.03 13.26
N ALA A 209 12.44 7.03 12.67
CA ALA A 209 11.54 7.92 13.40
C ALA A 209 10.35 7.17 14.03
N SER A 210 9.73 6.25 13.28
CA SER A 210 8.62 5.44 13.79
C SER A 210 9.06 4.52 14.93
N PHE A 211 10.22 3.86 14.79
CA PHE A 211 10.78 3.01 15.84
C PHE A 211 11.13 3.79 17.11
N LEU A 212 11.86 4.91 16.97
CA LEU A 212 12.26 5.74 18.10
C LEU A 212 11.06 6.31 18.84
N THR A 213 10.07 6.82 18.11
CA THR A 213 8.84 7.36 18.71
C THR A 213 8.10 6.26 19.47
N LEU A 214 8.00 5.05 18.91
CA LEU A 214 7.34 3.92 19.57
C LEU A 214 8.07 3.53 20.85
N VAL A 215 9.39 3.39 20.82
CA VAL A 215 10.19 2.98 21.98
C VAL A 215 10.14 4.05 23.07
N LEU A 216 10.37 5.33 22.72
CA LEU A 216 10.35 6.44 23.67
C LEU A 216 8.99 6.56 24.37
N PHE A 217 7.90 6.58 23.60
CA PHE A 217 6.55 6.71 24.18
C PHE A 217 6.05 5.43 24.87
N SER A 218 6.51 4.26 24.44
CA SER A 218 6.25 2.99 25.15
C SER A 218 6.91 3.02 26.54
N LEU A 219 8.19 3.42 26.63
CA LEU A 219 8.91 3.54 27.91
C LEU A 219 8.32 4.63 28.82
N LEU A 220 7.92 5.79 28.26
CA LEU A 220 7.25 6.87 28.98
C LEU A 220 5.85 6.47 29.47
N SER A 221 5.10 5.70 28.67
CA SER A 221 3.76 5.22 29.03
C SER A 221 3.81 4.08 30.05
N ARG A 222 4.87 3.26 30.04
CA ARG A 222 5.08 2.20 31.05
C ARG A 222 5.22 2.76 32.47
N ARG A 223 5.64 4.03 32.62
CA ARG A 223 5.64 4.75 33.91
C ARG A 223 4.26 5.24 34.34
N ARG A 224 3.25 5.25 33.46
CA ARG A 224 1.92 5.84 33.71
C ARG A 224 0.78 4.84 33.84
N VAL A 225 1.00 3.56 33.57
CA VAL A 225 -0.02 2.52 33.84
C VAL A 225 0.31 1.94 35.22
N PRO A 226 -0.46 2.27 36.28
CA PRO A 226 -0.35 1.55 37.54
C PRO A 226 -0.65 0.08 37.25
N ALA A 227 0.07 -0.82 37.92
CA ALA A 227 -0.31 -2.23 37.95
C ALA A 227 -1.82 -2.30 38.25
N ALA A 228 -2.62 -2.78 37.29
CA ALA A 228 -4.00 -3.11 37.59
C ALA A 228 -3.93 -4.18 38.67
N ASN A 229 -4.41 -3.86 39.87
CA ASN A 229 -4.53 -4.81 40.96
C ASN A 229 -5.34 -6.00 40.44
N ASP A 230 -4.69 -7.16 40.39
CA ASP A 230 -5.36 -8.44 40.41
C ASP A 230 -6.04 -8.57 41.78
N THR A 231 -7.28 -8.11 41.91
CA THR A 231 -8.17 -8.51 43.02
C THR A 231 -9.60 -8.66 42.55
N GLN A 232 -10.04 -9.92 42.63
CA GLN A 232 -11.39 -10.52 42.56
C GLN A 232 -11.94 -10.90 41.19
#